data_AF-A0A1G1ZMF1-F1
#
_entry.id   AF-A0A1G1ZMF1-F1
#
_cell.length_a   1.000
_cell.length_b   1.000
_cell.length_c   1.000
_cell.angle_alpha   90.00
_cell.angle_beta   90.00
_cell.angle_gamma   90.00
#
_symmetry.space_group_name_H-M   'P 1'
#
loop_
_entity.id
_entity.type
_entity.pdbx_description
1 polymer ?
#
loop_
_entity_poly.entity_id
_entity_poly.type
_entity_poly.pdbx_seq_one_letter_code
_entity_poly.pdbx_strand_id
1 'polypeptide(L)' 'MKRLSDKQVRQAADKVISHKGLPYSQSEFNMAHTNAWNWLKKNGATKRQMNLFEKLVKEAPTKGGRFNCYSGD' A
#
# COMPACT_ATOMS: atom_id res chain seq x y z
N MET A 1 12.78 -21.22 -8.42
CA MET A 1 11.85 -20.09 -8.17
C MET A 1 12.44 -19.16 -7.11
N LYS A 2 12.72 -17.91 -7.46
CA LYS A 2 13.26 -16.92 -6.51
C LYS A 2 12.11 -16.47 -5.60
N ARG A 3 12.10 -16.90 -4.33
CA ARG A 3 11.08 -16.47 -3.37
C ARG A 3 11.26 -14.98 -3.07
N LEU A 4 10.18 -14.22 -3.08
CA LEU A 4 10.15 -12.84 -2.61
C LEU A 4 10.67 -12.77 -1.16
N SER A 5 11.53 -11.81 -0.88
CA SER A 5 11.99 -11.53 0.49
C SER A 5 11.00 -10.59 1.20
N ASP A 6 10.92 -10.68 2.53
CA ASP A 6 10.10 -9.75 3.32
C ASP A 6 10.53 -8.28 3.14
N LYS A 7 11.79 -8.03 2.79
CA LYS A 7 12.29 -6.69 2.43
C LYS A 7 11.56 -6.13 1.22
N GLN A 8 11.33 -6.95 0.19
CA GLN A 8 10.62 -6.51 -1.03
C GLN A 8 9.13 -6.27 -0.76
N VAL A 9 8.52 -7.05 0.13
CA VAL A 9 7.13 -6.85 0.59
C VAL A 9 7.01 -5.50 1.31
N ARG A 10 7.95 -5.18 2.20
CA ARG A 10 8.00 -3.89 2.90
C ARG A 10 8.22 -2.73 1.94
N GLN A 11 9.15 -2.85 1.00
CA GLN A 11 9.37 -1.82 -0.03
C GLN A 11 8.13 -1.57 -0.89
N ALA A 12 7.36 -2.62 -1.21
CA ALA A 12 6.10 -2.48 -1.92
C ALA A 12 5.06 -1.75 -1.07
N ALA A 13 4.97 -2.06 0.23
CA ALA A 13 4.09 -1.37 1.17
C ALA A 13 4.47 0.11 1.34
N ASP A 14 5.75 0.44 1.52
CA ASP A 14 6.24 1.82 1.67
C ASP A 14 5.83 2.72 0.50
N LYS A 15 5.90 2.18 -0.73
CA LYS A 15 5.44 2.89 -1.94
C LYS A 15 3.94 3.17 -1.95
N VAL A 16 3.12 2.32 -1.33
CA VAL A 16 1.67 2.57 -1.24
C VAL A 16 1.39 3.56 -0.11
N ILE A 17 2.08 3.38 1.02
CA ILE A 17 1.97 4.23 2.20
C ILE A 17 2.36 5.67 1.90
N SER A 18 3.29 5.93 0.97
CA SER A 18 3.65 7.29 0.56
C SER A 18 2.46 8.09 -0.01
N HIS A 19 1.44 7.42 -0.55
CA HIS A 19 0.23 8.05 -1.07
C HIS A 19 -0.93 8.09 -0.05
N LYS A 20 -0.75 7.49 1.14
CA LYS A 20 -1.82 7.34 2.14
C LYS A 20 -2.06 8.66 2.90
N GLY A 21 -3.26 9.22 2.71
CA GLY A 21 -3.71 10.41 3.42
C GLY A 21 -3.18 11.74 2.87
N LEU A 22 -2.73 11.79 1.61
CA LEU A 22 -2.52 13.08 0.94
C LEU A 22 -3.89 13.62 0.46
N PRO A 23 -4.09 14.95 0.44
CA PRO A 23 -5.40 15.57 0.27
C PRO A 23 -6.11 15.30 -1.08
N TYR A 24 -5.42 14.78 -2.10
CA TYR A 24 -6.00 14.55 -3.43
C TYR A 24 -5.63 13.19 -4.04
N SER A 25 -5.14 12.23 -3.25
CA SER A 25 -4.43 11.05 -3.77
C SER A 25 -5.15 9.71 -3.55
N GLN A 26 -6.47 9.68 -3.27
CA GLN A 26 -7.15 8.39 -3.05
C GLN A 26 -7.05 7.47 -4.28
N SER A 27 -7.18 8.05 -5.48
CA SER A 27 -6.98 7.31 -6.74
C SER A 27 -5.54 6.82 -6.91
N GLU A 28 -4.54 7.63 -6.53
CA GLU A 28 -3.13 7.25 -6.57
C GLU A 28 -2.80 6.16 -5.54
N PHE A 29 -3.38 6.24 -4.33
CA PHE A 29 -3.27 5.21 -3.31
C PHE A 29 -3.87 3.89 -3.81
N ASN A 30 -5.09 3.92 -4.36
CA ASN A 30 -5.75 2.74 -4.91
C ASN A 30 -4.96 2.13 -6.07
N MET A 31 -4.43 2.97 -6.95
CA MET A 31 -3.61 2.55 -8.08
C MET A 31 -2.29 1.94 -7.62
N ALA A 32 -1.57 2.60 -6.71
CA ALA A 32 -0.33 2.10 -6.12
C ALA A 32 -0.56 0.77 -5.39
N HIS A 33 -1.65 0.67 -4.63
CA HIS A 33 -2.04 -0.57 -3.96
C HIS A 33 -2.26 -1.71 -4.94
N THR A 34 -3.08 -1.48 -5.98
CA THR A 34 -3.39 -2.48 -7.01
C THR A 34 -2.13 -2.93 -7.76
N ASN A 35 -1.25 -1.97 -8.10
CA ASN A 35 0.00 -2.26 -8.78
C ASN A 35 0.95 -3.08 -7.90
N ALA A 36 1.12 -2.71 -6.63
CA ALA A 36 1.95 -3.43 -5.67
C ALA A 36 1.42 -4.85 -5.42
N TRP A 37 0.11 -5.00 -5.24
CA TRP A 37 -0.56 -6.29 -5.05
C TRP A 37 -0.33 -7.23 -6.24
N ASN A 38 -0.58 -6.74 -7.46
CA ASN A 38 -0.38 -7.52 -8.68
C ASN A 38 1.09 -7.88 -8.90
N TRP A 39 2.01 -6.96 -8.60
CA TRP A 39 3.44 -7.23 -8.70
C TRP A 39 3.87 -8.32 -7.71
N LEU A 40 3.44 -8.25 -6.45
CA LEU A 40 3.72 -9.28 -5.45
C LEU A 40 3.17 -10.64 -5.88
N LYS A 41 1.91 -10.70 -6.34
CA LYS A 41 1.28 -11.93 -6.84
C LYS A 41 2.04 -12.52 -8.03
N LYS A 42 2.41 -11.71 -9.03
CA LYS A 42 3.18 -12.14 -10.21
C LYS A 42 4.57 -12.67 -9.85
N ASN A 43 5.19 -12.12 -8.81
CA ASN A 43 6.50 -12.54 -8.32
C ASN A 43 6.43 -13.71 -7.32
N GLY A 44 5.27 -14.34 -7.16
CA GLY A 44 5.11 -15.53 -6.33
C GLY A 44 5.09 -15.25 -4.82
N ALA A 45 4.58 -14.08 -4.40
CA ALA A 45 4.35 -13.80 -2.99
C ALA A 45 3.43 -14.85 -2.37
N THR A 46 3.82 -15.33 -1.19
CA THR A 46 3.01 -16.29 -0.43
C THR A 46 1.81 -15.58 0.22
N LYS A 47 0.78 -16.33 0.61
CA LYS A 47 -0.36 -15.79 1.36
C LYS A 47 0.07 -15.03 2.63
N ARG A 48 1.10 -15.51 3.32
CA ARG A 48 1.68 -14.83 4.50
C ARG A 48 2.27 -13.46 4.15
N GLN A 49 2.93 -13.34 3.01
CA GLN A 49 3.52 -12.08 2.54
C GLN A 49 2.48 -11.09 2.04
N MET A 50 1.43 -11.58 1.36
CA MET A 50 0.29 -10.76 0.97
C MET A 50 -0.42 -10.19 2.21
N ASN A 51 -0.63 -11.03 3.24
CA ASN A 51 -1.20 -10.57 4.51
C ASN A 51 -0.29 -9.55 5.23
N LEU A 52 1.03 -9.76 5.18
CA LEU A 52 1.99 -8.81 5.74
C LEU A 52 1.92 -7.45 5.01
N PHE A 53 1.84 -7.47 3.68
CA PHE A 53 1.66 -6.25 2.88
C PHE A 53 0.39 -5.48 3.28
N GLU A 54 -0.77 -6.15 3.34
CA GLU A 54 -2.03 -5.49 3.74
C GLU A 54 -1.96 -4.95 5.17
N LYS A 55 -1.39 -5.73 6.10
CA LYS A 55 -1.20 -5.31 7.48
C LYS A 55 -0.37 -4.02 7.56
N LEU A 56 0.77 -3.97 6.87
CA LEU A 56 1.64 -2.80 6.83
C LEU A 56 0.93 -1.57 6.25
N VAL A 57 0.23 -1.72 5.12
CA VAL A 57 -0.51 -0.61 4.49
C VAL A 57 -1.65 -0.12 5.38
N LYS A 58 -2.40 -1.03 6.02
CA LYS A 58 -3.52 -0.70 6.90
C LYS A 58 -3.06 0.00 8.18
N GLU A 59 -2.04 -0.53 8.85
CA GLU A 59 -1.52 -0.01 10.13
C GLU A 59 -0.67 1.26 9.96
N ALA A 60 -0.17 1.55 8.76
CA ALA A 60 0.61 2.76 8.54
C ALA A 60 -0.18 4.04 8.87
N PRO A 61 0.43 5.00 9.57
CA PRO A 61 -0.20 6.29 9.84
C PRO A 61 -0.47 7.04 8.53
N THR A 62 -1.62 7.71 8.46
CA THR A 62 -1.91 8.64 7.37
C THR A 62 -0.98 9.85 7.51
N LYS A 63 -0.18 10.15 6.46
CA LYS A 63 0.77 11.27 6.51
C LYS A 63 0.09 12.63 6.58
N GLY A 64 -1.12 12.77 6.05
CA GLY A 64 -2.01 13.88 6.38
C GLY A 64 -2.81 13.51 7.63
N GLY A 65 -2.45 14.10 8.77
CA GLY A 65 -3.35 14.15 9.91
C GLY A 65 -4.67 14.75 9.44
N ARG A 66 -5.76 14.00 9.60
CA ARG A 66 -7.17 14.38 9.41
C ARG A 66 -7.37 15.73 8.68
N PHE A 67 -7.56 15.71 7.36
CA PHE A 67 -8.43 16.72 6.76
C PHE A 67 -9.82 16.12 6.66
N ASN A 68 -10.64 16.40 7.67
CA ASN A 68 -12.06 16.12 7.64
C ASN A 68 -12.77 17.47 7.82
N CYS A 69 -13.18 18.08 6.72
CA CYS A 69 -14.27 19.04 6.66
C CYS A 69 -14.73 19.09 5.19
N TYR A 70 -15.95 18.64 4.90
CA TYR A 70 -16.62 18.83 3.61
C TYR A 70 -15.83 18.38 2.36
N SER A 71 -16.04 17.13 1.91
CA SER A 71 -16.13 16.88 0.46
C SER A 71 -17.54 17.30 0.01
N GLY A 72 -17.81 18.60 0.12
CA GLY A 72 -18.79 19.28 -0.70
C GLY A 72 -18.01 19.92 -1.83
N ASP A 73 -18.00 19.25 -2.97
CA ASP A 73 -18.17 19.86 -4.29
C ASP A 73 -19.01 18.87 -5.12
#